data_AF-A0A2V3UKW2-F1
#
_entry.id   AF-A0A2V3UKW2-F1
#
_cell.length_a   1.000
_cell.length_b   1.000
_cell.length_c   1.000
_cell.angle_alpha   90.00
_cell.angle_beta   90.00
_cell.angle_gamma   90.00
#
_symmetry.space_group_name_H-M   'P 1'
#
loop_
_entity.id
_entity.type
_entity.pdbx_description
1 polymer ?
#
loop_
_entity_poly.entity_id
_entity_poly.type
_entity_poly.pdbx_seq_one_letter_code
_entity_poly.pdbx_strand_id
1 'polypeptide(L)'
;MAKSKADPARAQDPRRWEVFRAADQLRAEGKERVALRNVWARVKRNAGVAGTNKLVSDHLSDWAKERAYSPVIELAGLPDKVSAHLAKAGVEFWKAAQTEAAMVLERERQRMEEAVATERELRSEAMGMVDARDVVIEAQRKEIAWYVDELERMKGHVQVVRAREFWRRVAQEIWEILPERETMHLNDIAEKLGREVVKEAEEFPGEWGPELLRGVVDQRVKFRKLFASEGGGRYRRRRPEDDAA
;
A
#
# COMPACT_ATOMS: atom_id res chain seq x y z
N MET A 1 45.00 -4.79 -89.33
CA MET A 1 45.57 -6.09 -88.90
C MET A 1 45.98 -5.99 -87.44
N ALA A 2 45.16 -6.53 -86.54
CA ALA A 2 45.56 -6.87 -85.19
C ALA A 2 45.47 -8.40 -85.12
N LYS A 3 46.61 -9.08 -85.12
CA LYS A 3 46.66 -10.53 -84.91
C LYS A 3 46.09 -10.78 -83.51
N SER A 4 44.86 -11.29 -83.46
CA SER A 4 44.28 -11.83 -82.22
C SER A 4 45.29 -12.81 -81.66
N LYS A 5 45.92 -12.47 -80.53
CA LYS A 5 46.79 -13.39 -79.81
C LYS A 5 45.94 -14.60 -79.50
N ALA A 6 46.21 -15.72 -80.19
CA ALA A 6 45.55 -16.97 -79.90
C ALA A 6 45.76 -17.28 -78.41
N ASP A 7 44.65 -17.47 -77.72
CA ASP A 7 44.62 -17.82 -76.30
C ASP A 7 45.57 -19.02 -76.09
N PRO A 8 46.61 -18.94 -75.23
CA PRO A 8 47.66 -19.95 -75.18
C PRO A 8 47.11 -21.35 -74.86
N ALA A 9 45.98 -21.42 -74.15
CA ALA A 9 45.24 -22.66 -73.89
C ALA A 9 44.60 -23.27 -75.16
N ARG A 10 44.18 -22.45 -76.13
CA ARG A 10 43.61 -22.90 -77.41
C ARG A 10 44.68 -23.51 -78.33
N ALA A 11 45.94 -23.11 -78.18
CA ALA A 11 47.05 -23.62 -78.99
C ALA A 11 47.57 -24.99 -78.52
N GLN A 12 47.44 -25.33 -77.23
CA GLN A 12 47.90 -26.61 -76.67
C GLN A 12 46.85 -27.73 -76.79
N ASP A 13 45.57 -27.43 -76.55
CA ASP A 13 44.48 -28.37 -76.80
C ASP A 13 43.21 -27.59 -77.23
N PRO A 14 43.02 -27.41 -78.56
CA PRO A 14 41.86 -26.71 -79.10
C PRO A 14 40.52 -27.30 -78.65
N ARG A 15 40.48 -28.60 -78.31
CA ARG A 15 39.26 -29.32 -77.96
C ARG A 15 38.87 -29.06 -76.51
N ARG A 16 39.84 -29.15 -75.60
CA ARG A 16 39.63 -28.80 -74.19
C ARG A 16 39.13 -27.35 -74.05
N TRP A 17 39.71 -26.41 -74.80
CA TRP A 17 39.28 -25.01 -74.76
C TRP A 17 37.81 -24.82 -75.19
N GLU A 18 37.36 -25.48 -76.26
CA GLU A 18 35.96 -25.38 -76.70
C GLU A 18 34.98 -26.00 -75.68
N VAL A 19 35.35 -27.10 -75.02
CA VAL A 19 34.52 -27.71 -73.95
C VAL A 19 34.40 -26.76 -72.75
N PHE A 20 35.51 -26.16 -72.32
CA PHE A 20 35.53 -25.20 -71.22
C PHE A 20 34.70 -23.96 -71.53
N ARG A 21 34.86 -23.41 -72.74
CA ARG A 21 34.09 -22.25 -73.20
C ARG A 21 32.60 -22.54 -73.26
N ALA A 22 32.20 -23.69 -73.81
CA ALA A 22 30.80 -24.10 -73.88
C ALA A 22 30.18 -24.31 -72.49
N ALA A 23 30.95 -24.88 -71.56
CA ALA A 23 30.52 -25.08 -70.18
C ALA A 23 30.39 -23.74 -69.41
N ASP A 24 31.35 -22.83 -69.58
CA ASP A 24 31.30 -21.49 -68.99
C ASP A 24 30.11 -20.67 -69.55
N GLN A 25 29.79 -20.80 -70.84
CA GLN A 25 28.61 -20.17 -71.44
C GLN A 25 27.29 -20.72 -70.88
N LEU A 26 27.16 -22.04 -70.77
CA LEU A 26 25.96 -22.66 -70.18
C LEU A 26 25.78 -22.23 -68.71
N ARG A 27 26.87 -22.14 -67.95
CA ARG A 27 26.86 -21.64 -66.57
C ARG A 27 26.40 -20.18 -66.50
N ALA A 28 26.95 -19.30 -67.34
CA ALA A 28 26.61 -17.89 -67.35
C ALA A 28 25.16 -17.62 -67.79
N GLU A 29 24.61 -18.44 -68.69
CA GLU A 29 23.21 -18.35 -69.10
C GLU A 29 22.23 -18.76 -67.99
N GLY A 30 22.64 -19.65 -67.06
CA GLY A 30 21.88 -20.04 -65.87
C GLY A 30 20.54 -20.74 -66.13
N LYS A 31 20.19 -21.00 -67.39
CA LYS A 31 18.93 -21.61 -67.82
C LYS A 31 18.98 -23.13 -67.89
N GLU A 32 20.14 -23.68 -68.20
CA GLU A 32 20.35 -25.12 -68.37
C GLU A 32 21.54 -25.58 -67.51
N ARG A 33 21.41 -26.78 -66.95
CA ARG A 33 22.52 -27.41 -66.21
C ARG A 33 23.70 -27.66 -67.15
N VAL A 34 24.91 -27.39 -66.66
CA VAL A 34 26.15 -27.77 -67.34
C VAL A 34 26.30 -29.29 -67.27
N ALA A 35 25.77 -29.97 -68.29
CA ALA A 35 25.76 -31.42 -68.42
C ALA A 35 26.37 -31.85 -69.76
N LEU A 36 26.95 -33.06 -69.79
CA LEU A 36 27.65 -33.60 -70.97
C LEU A 36 26.84 -33.48 -72.26
N ARG A 37 25.53 -33.79 -72.21
CA ARG A 37 24.62 -33.68 -73.36
C ARG A 37 24.54 -32.25 -73.91
N ASN A 38 24.42 -31.26 -73.04
CA ASN A 38 24.22 -29.86 -73.41
C ASN A 38 25.53 -29.25 -73.91
N VAL A 39 26.63 -29.54 -73.21
CA VAL A 39 27.98 -29.13 -73.61
C VAL A 39 28.34 -29.74 -74.97
N TRP A 40 28.10 -31.04 -75.16
CA TRP A 40 28.35 -31.72 -76.43
C TRP A 40 27.52 -31.15 -77.58
N ALA A 41 26.24 -30.87 -77.36
CA ALA A 41 25.37 -30.24 -78.37
C ALA A 41 25.89 -28.85 -78.78
N ARG A 42 26.45 -28.08 -77.84
CA ARG A 42 27.02 -26.74 -78.08
C ARG A 42 28.34 -26.84 -78.85
N VAL A 43 29.25 -27.73 -78.44
CA VAL A 43 30.56 -27.94 -79.07
C VAL A 43 30.41 -28.47 -80.51
N LYS A 44 29.47 -29.39 -80.74
CA LYS A 44 29.19 -29.94 -82.09
C LYS A 44 28.70 -28.87 -83.07
N ARG A 45 27.91 -27.89 -82.61
CA ARG A 45 27.42 -26.79 -83.48
C ARG A 45 28.50 -25.77 -83.84
N ASN A 46 29.44 -25.51 -82.94
CA ASN A 46 30.28 -24.31 -83.05
C ASN A 46 31.66 -24.52 -83.70
N ALA A 47 32.17 -25.75 -83.81
CA ALA A 47 33.57 -25.92 -84.23
C ALA A 47 33.91 -27.09 -85.16
N GLY A 48 33.00 -28.01 -85.51
CA GLY A 48 33.35 -29.16 -86.37
C GLY A 48 34.42 -30.13 -85.82
N VAL A 49 35.00 -29.83 -84.65
CA VAL A 49 35.97 -30.67 -83.94
C VAL A 49 35.21 -31.64 -83.05
N ALA A 50 34.52 -32.60 -83.65
CA ALA A 50 33.82 -33.66 -82.92
C ALA A 50 34.82 -34.76 -82.51
N GLY A 51 35.21 -34.78 -81.23
CA GLY A 51 35.82 -35.94 -80.59
C GLY A 51 34.77 -36.94 -80.10
N THR A 52 35.21 -38.10 -79.63
CA THR A 52 34.36 -39.11 -79.00
C THR A 52 33.71 -38.57 -77.72
N ASN A 53 32.48 -38.97 -77.39
CA ASN A 53 31.79 -38.55 -76.15
C ASN A 53 32.64 -38.71 -74.88
N LYS A 54 33.51 -39.72 -74.85
CA LYS A 54 34.46 -39.96 -73.75
C LYS A 54 35.42 -38.78 -73.55
N LEU A 55 35.99 -38.25 -74.61
CA LEU A 55 36.93 -37.12 -74.56
C LEU A 55 36.27 -35.84 -74.07
N VAL A 56 35.03 -35.56 -74.51
CA VAL A 56 34.26 -34.40 -74.03
C VAL A 56 33.89 -34.56 -72.55
N SER A 57 33.59 -35.79 -72.12
CA SER A 57 33.34 -36.09 -70.71
C SER A 57 34.57 -35.87 -69.84
N ASP A 58 35.75 -36.29 -70.30
CA ASP A 58 37.01 -36.12 -69.57
C ASP A 58 37.33 -34.64 -69.39
N HIS A 59 37.29 -33.85 -70.48
CA HIS A 59 37.50 -32.40 -70.40
C HIS A 59 36.41 -31.66 -69.60
N LEU A 60 35.16 -32.11 -69.64
CA LEU A 60 34.10 -31.52 -68.83
C LEU A 60 34.29 -31.83 -67.33
N SER A 61 34.83 -33.00 -67.00
CA SER A 61 35.20 -33.34 -65.63
C SER A 61 36.34 -32.44 -65.13
N ASP A 62 37.36 -32.20 -65.97
CA ASP A 62 38.45 -31.29 -65.64
C ASP A 62 37.94 -29.85 -65.47
N TRP A 63 37.05 -29.39 -66.34
CA TRP A 63 36.39 -28.09 -66.19
C TRP A 63 35.63 -27.99 -64.86
N ALA A 64 34.86 -29.02 -64.51
CA ALA A 64 34.07 -29.01 -63.28
C ALA A 64 34.98 -28.96 -62.03
N LYS A 65 36.12 -29.65 -62.06
CA LYS A 65 37.14 -29.59 -61.00
C LYS A 65 37.80 -28.21 -60.93
N GLU A 66 38.26 -27.68 -62.07
CA GLU A 66 38.95 -26.38 -62.14
C GLU A 66 38.05 -25.21 -61.77
N ARG A 67 36.76 -25.27 -62.12
CA ARG A 67 35.77 -24.23 -61.79
C ARG A 67 35.03 -24.47 -60.48
N ALA A 68 35.41 -25.52 -59.73
CA ALA A 68 34.73 -25.99 -58.51
C ALA A 68 33.20 -26.06 -58.66
N TYR A 69 32.73 -26.53 -59.83
CA TYR A 69 31.32 -26.51 -60.18
C TYR A 69 30.56 -27.61 -59.40
N SER A 70 29.61 -27.19 -58.55
CA SER A 70 28.68 -28.09 -57.84
C SER A 70 27.24 -27.85 -58.32
N PRO A 71 26.65 -28.78 -59.09
CA PRO A 71 25.32 -28.60 -59.68
C PRO A 71 24.16 -28.62 -58.67
N VAL A 72 24.42 -28.85 -57.38
CA VAL A 72 23.41 -28.95 -56.32
C VAL A 72 23.11 -27.60 -55.66
N ILE A 73 24.05 -26.65 -55.71
CA ILE A 73 24.02 -25.42 -54.90
C ILE A 73 23.54 -24.18 -55.69
N GLU A 74 23.35 -24.30 -57.01
CA GLU A 74 22.78 -23.20 -57.80
C GLU A 74 21.27 -23.06 -57.48
N LEU A 75 21.05 -22.19 -56.49
CA LEU A 75 19.80 -21.61 -55.97
C LEU A 75 18.76 -21.38 -57.06
N ALA A 76 17.90 -22.37 -57.30
CA ALA A 76 16.53 -22.05 -57.67
C ALA A 76 15.90 -21.40 -56.43
N GLY A 77 15.31 -20.21 -56.59
CA GLY A 77 14.46 -19.64 -55.54
C GLY A 77 13.43 -20.67 -55.07
N LEU A 78 12.96 -20.54 -53.83
CA LEU A 78 11.89 -21.39 -53.31
C LEU A 78 10.77 -21.46 -54.36
N PRO A 79 10.35 -22.67 -54.79
CA PRO A 79 9.32 -22.81 -55.80
C PRO A 79 8.11 -21.97 -55.39
N ASP A 80 7.51 -21.23 -56.34
CA ASP A 80 6.41 -20.28 -56.06
C ASP A 80 5.29 -20.92 -55.24
N LYS A 81 5.02 -22.20 -55.48
CA LYS A 81 4.06 -22.99 -54.69
C LYS A 81 4.43 -23.05 -53.22
N VAL A 82 5.69 -23.31 -52.88
CA VAL A 82 6.17 -23.36 -51.49
C VAL A 82 6.11 -21.98 -50.86
N SER A 83 6.53 -20.93 -51.58
CA SER A 83 6.43 -19.54 -51.12
C SER A 83 4.98 -19.13 -50.80
N ALA A 84 4.04 -19.45 -51.69
CA ALA A 84 2.62 -19.17 -51.50
C ALA A 84 2.03 -19.95 -50.31
N HIS A 85 2.43 -21.21 -50.09
CA HIS A 85 2.00 -21.98 -48.93
C HIS A 85 2.55 -21.40 -47.62
N LEU A 86 3.81 -20.97 -47.59
CA LEU A 86 4.40 -20.32 -46.42
C LEU A 86 3.73 -18.97 -46.11
N ALA A 87 3.42 -18.16 -47.13
CA ALA A 87 2.69 -16.91 -46.96
C ALA A 87 1.28 -17.16 -46.39
N LYS A 88 0.56 -18.16 -46.91
CA LYS A 88 -0.76 -18.54 -46.42
C LYS A 88 -0.69 -19.02 -44.97
N ALA A 89 0.26 -19.91 -44.64
CA ALA A 89 0.47 -20.39 -43.29
C ALA A 89 0.78 -19.24 -42.32
N GLY A 90 1.65 -18.29 -42.72
CA GLY A 90 1.95 -17.11 -41.90
C GLY A 90 0.72 -16.26 -41.59
N VAL A 91 -0.18 -16.06 -42.56
CA VAL A 91 -1.45 -15.35 -42.34
C VAL A 91 -2.38 -16.12 -41.41
N GLU A 92 -2.47 -17.44 -41.56
CA GLU A 92 -3.28 -18.30 -40.68
C GLU A 92 -2.75 -18.29 -39.24
N PHE A 93 -1.43 -18.40 -39.05
CA PHE A 93 -0.80 -18.29 -37.74
C PHE A 93 -1.03 -16.92 -37.10
N TRP A 94 -0.89 -15.84 -37.88
CA TRP A 94 -1.13 -14.50 -37.38
C TRP A 94 -2.58 -14.31 -36.92
N LYS A 95 -3.55 -14.78 -37.71
CA LYS A 95 -4.97 -14.74 -37.34
C LYS A 95 -5.27 -15.57 -36.09
N ALA A 96 -4.68 -16.76 -35.98
CA ALA A 96 -4.81 -17.60 -34.80
C ALA A 96 -4.24 -16.90 -33.56
N ALA A 97 -3.04 -16.31 -33.66
CA ALA A 97 -2.41 -15.56 -32.57
C ALA A 97 -3.24 -14.34 -32.15
N GLN A 98 -3.80 -13.59 -33.11
CA GLN A 98 -4.71 -12.47 -32.81
C GLN A 98 -5.97 -12.93 -32.07
N THR A 99 -6.54 -14.07 -32.49
CA THR A 99 -7.74 -14.65 -31.85
C THR A 99 -7.42 -15.08 -30.42
N GLU A 100 -6.28 -15.73 -30.21
CA GLU A 100 -5.83 -16.13 -28.88
C GLU A 100 -5.57 -14.91 -27.97
N ALA A 101 -4.87 -13.89 -28.48
CA ALA A 101 -4.62 -12.65 -27.74
C ALA A 101 -5.93 -11.95 -27.34
N ALA A 102 -6.91 -11.90 -28.23
CA ALA A 102 -8.23 -11.32 -27.93
C ALA A 102 -8.95 -12.12 -26.83
N MET A 103 -8.89 -13.46 -26.87
CA MET A 103 -9.47 -14.30 -25.81
C MET A 103 -8.78 -14.11 -24.47
N VAL A 104 -7.46 -13.93 -24.44
CA VAL A 104 -6.71 -13.67 -23.20
C VAL A 104 -7.11 -12.31 -22.62
N LEU A 105 -7.12 -11.26 -23.44
CA LEU A 105 -7.51 -9.92 -23.01
C LEU A 105 -8.94 -9.89 -22.46
N GLU A 106 -9.87 -10.60 -23.09
CA GLU A 106 -11.26 -10.66 -22.61
C GLU A 106 -11.37 -11.39 -21.26
N ARG A 107 -10.63 -12.48 -21.08
CA ARG A 107 -10.56 -13.17 -19.77
C ARG A 107 -9.93 -12.28 -18.70
N GLU A 108 -8.89 -11.53 -19.03
CA GLU A 108 -8.27 -10.59 -18.09
C GLU A 108 -9.23 -9.46 -17.71
N ARG A 109 -9.96 -8.90 -18.69
CA ARG A 109 -11.00 -7.90 -18.45
C ARG A 109 -12.05 -8.42 -17.47
N GLN A 110 -12.57 -9.62 -17.69
CA GLN A 110 -13.56 -10.25 -16.81
C GLN A 110 -13.03 -10.44 -15.39
N ARG A 111 -11.81 -10.98 -15.23
CA ARG A 111 -11.19 -11.13 -13.90
C ARG A 111 -11.00 -9.79 -13.19
N MET A 112 -10.60 -8.75 -13.92
CA MET A 112 -10.44 -7.41 -13.35
C MET A 112 -11.77 -6.82 -12.92
N GLU A 113 -12.83 -7.02 -13.70
CA GLU A 113 -14.18 -6.58 -13.33
C GLU A 113 -14.69 -7.29 -12.07
N GLU A 114 -14.49 -8.61 -11.97
CA GLU A 114 -14.82 -9.39 -10.77
C GLU A 114 -14.01 -8.93 -9.54
N ALA A 115 -12.71 -8.67 -9.72
CA ALA A 115 -11.84 -8.18 -8.66
C ALA A 115 -12.27 -6.79 -8.15
N VAL A 116 -12.64 -5.89 -9.07
CA VAL A 116 -13.15 -4.55 -8.72
C VAL A 116 -14.51 -4.63 -8.03
N ALA A 117 -15.40 -5.52 -8.48
CA ALA A 117 -16.69 -5.73 -7.81
C ALA A 117 -16.49 -6.23 -6.37
N THR A 118 -15.62 -7.22 -6.19
CA THR A 118 -15.29 -7.77 -4.86
C THR A 118 -14.66 -6.70 -3.95
N GLU A 119 -13.75 -5.88 -4.47
CA GLU A 119 -13.15 -4.78 -3.70
C GLU A 119 -14.21 -3.77 -3.24
N ARG A 120 -15.16 -3.41 -4.12
CA ARG A 120 -16.23 -2.48 -3.78
C ARG A 120 -17.14 -3.03 -2.68
N GLU A 121 -17.46 -4.31 -2.74
CA GLU A 121 -18.25 -4.98 -1.69
C GLU A 121 -17.53 -4.95 -0.34
N LEU A 122 -16.24 -5.35 -0.32
CA LEU A 122 -15.43 -5.31 0.89
C LEU A 122 -15.27 -3.90 1.45
N ARG A 123 -15.11 -2.90 0.58
CA ARG A 123 -15.03 -1.49 0.98
C ARG A 123 -16.34 -0.99 1.57
N SER A 124 -17.48 -1.37 0.98
CA SER A 124 -18.80 -1.05 1.50
C SER A 124 -19.03 -1.68 2.88
N GLU A 125 -18.64 -2.93 3.06
CA GLU A 125 -18.71 -3.62 4.36
C GLU A 125 -17.83 -2.92 5.40
N ALA A 126 -16.58 -2.60 5.04
CA ALA A 126 -15.66 -1.90 5.93
C ALA A 126 -16.20 -0.52 6.35
N MET A 127 -16.80 0.24 5.43
CA MET A 127 -17.47 1.50 5.75
C MET A 127 -18.62 1.30 6.73
N GLY A 128 -19.48 0.30 6.49
CA GLY A 128 -20.58 -0.02 7.42
C GLY A 128 -20.09 -0.40 8.82
N MET A 129 -18.96 -1.11 8.93
CA MET A 129 -18.34 -1.43 10.21
C MET A 129 -17.77 -0.19 10.93
N VAL A 130 -17.20 0.76 10.18
CA VAL A 130 -16.70 2.02 10.75
C VAL A 130 -17.87 2.85 11.27
N ASP A 131 -18.93 3.03 10.47
CA ASP A 131 -20.13 3.78 10.89
C ASP A 131 -20.75 3.17 12.16
N ALA A 132 -20.86 1.84 12.22
CA ALA A 132 -21.36 1.15 13.41
C ALA A 132 -20.48 1.39 14.64
N ARG A 133 -19.15 1.41 14.49
CA ARG A 133 -18.22 1.71 15.58
C ARG A 133 -18.32 3.17 16.03
N ASP A 134 -18.46 4.11 15.11
CA ASP A 134 -18.59 5.53 15.45
C ASP A 134 -19.86 5.79 16.27
N VAL A 135 -20.97 5.12 15.94
CA VAL A 135 -22.20 5.18 16.75
C VAL A 135 -21.95 4.68 18.19
N VAL A 136 -21.22 3.57 18.36
CA VAL A 136 -20.89 3.03 19.68
C VAL A 136 -19.96 3.97 20.45
N ILE A 137 -18.94 4.52 19.80
CA ILE A 137 -18.00 5.47 20.41
C ILE A 137 -18.75 6.71 20.91
N GLU A 138 -19.65 7.26 20.11
CA GLU A 138 -20.44 8.43 20.50
C GLU A 138 -21.41 8.13 21.65
N ALA A 139 -22.01 6.94 21.68
CA ALA A 139 -22.82 6.51 22.82
C ALA A 139 -21.99 6.39 24.11
N GLN A 140 -20.81 5.76 24.03
CA GLN A 140 -19.89 5.61 25.17
C GLN A 140 -19.36 6.96 25.67
N ARG A 141 -19.06 7.90 24.77
CA ARG A 141 -18.63 9.26 25.16
C ARG A 141 -19.70 9.99 25.95
N LYS A 142 -20.97 9.88 25.55
CA LYS A 142 -22.10 10.46 26.28
C LYS A 142 -22.28 9.82 27.65
N GLU A 143 -22.12 8.50 27.73
CA GLU A 143 -22.22 7.78 29.00
C GLU A 143 -21.09 8.18 29.97
N ILE A 144 -19.85 8.28 29.48
CA ILE A 144 -18.71 8.76 30.27
C ILE A 144 -18.97 10.19 30.76
N ALA A 145 -19.44 11.09 29.91
CA ALA A 145 -19.77 12.47 30.31
C ALA A 145 -20.82 12.49 31.43
N TRP A 146 -21.86 11.66 31.31
CA TRP A 146 -22.87 11.52 32.36
C TRP A 146 -22.30 11.02 33.68
N TYR A 147 -21.45 9.98 33.67
CA TYR A 147 -20.81 9.46 34.88
C TYR A 147 -19.86 10.49 35.51
N VAL A 148 -19.15 11.28 34.71
CA VAL A 148 -18.27 12.36 35.23
C VAL A 148 -19.11 13.40 35.97
N ASP A 149 -20.18 13.91 35.36
CA ASP A 149 -21.09 14.86 35.99
C ASP A 149 -21.68 14.30 37.29
N GLU A 150 -22.10 13.04 37.27
CA GLU A 150 -22.71 12.41 38.44
C GLU A 150 -21.69 12.20 39.57
N LEU A 151 -20.47 11.79 39.24
CA LEU A 151 -19.39 11.68 40.23
C LEU A 151 -19.04 13.03 40.85
N GLU A 152 -19.06 14.11 40.07
CA GLU A 152 -18.83 15.46 40.59
C GLU A 152 -19.95 15.90 41.55
N ARG A 153 -21.22 15.64 41.20
CA ARG A 153 -22.35 15.89 42.10
C ARG A 153 -22.23 15.09 43.40
N MET A 154 -21.93 13.80 43.30
CA MET A 154 -21.75 12.94 44.47
C MET A 154 -20.57 13.39 45.34
N LYS A 155 -19.44 13.76 44.75
CA LYS A 155 -18.29 14.33 45.47
C LYS A 155 -18.68 15.61 46.21
N GLY A 156 -19.38 16.53 45.55
CA GLY A 156 -19.89 17.76 46.17
C GLY A 156 -20.83 17.45 47.34
N HIS A 157 -21.75 16.50 47.18
CA HIS A 157 -22.66 16.08 48.25
C HIS A 157 -21.89 15.51 49.45
N VAL A 158 -20.93 14.60 49.22
CA VAL A 158 -20.10 14.02 50.26
C VAL A 158 -19.29 15.09 50.99
N GLN A 159 -18.71 16.06 50.28
CA GLN A 159 -18.00 17.18 50.89
C GLN A 159 -18.91 18.01 51.81
N VAL A 160 -20.14 18.32 51.37
CA VAL A 160 -21.13 19.05 52.19
C VAL A 160 -21.52 18.26 53.44
N VAL A 161 -21.76 16.95 53.30
CA VAL A 161 -22.11 16.08 54.44
C VAL A 161 -20.96 16.01 55.44
N ARG A 162 -19.72 15.76 54.96
CA ARG A 162 -18.52 15.74 55.80
C ARG A 162 -18.30 17.07 56.52
N ALA A 163 -18.40 18.19 55.82
CA ALA A 163 -18.29 19.51 56.42
C ALA A 163 -19.36 19.72 57.51
N ARG A 164 -20.60 19.31 57.26
CA ARG A 164 -21.69 19.44 58.23
C ARG A 164 -21.43 18.61 59.50
N GLU A 165 -20.92 17.40 59.36
CA GLU A 165 -20.57 16.52 60.48
C GLU A 165 -19.38 17.08 61.27
N PHE A 166 -18.33 17.51 60.56
CA PHE A 166 -17.17 18.16 61.14
C PHE A 166 -17.58 19.39 61.97
N TRP A 167 -18.27 20.36 61.36
CA TRP A 167 -18.69 21.58 62.06
C TRP A 167 -19.65 21.32 63.23
N ARG A 168 -20.39 20.21 63.20
CA ARG A 168 -21.19 19.77 64.34
C ARG A 168 -20.29 19.29 65.49
N ARG A 169 -19.24 18.51 65.19
CA ARG A 169 -18.25 18.09 66.20
C ARG A 169 -17.49 19.28 66.77
N VAL A 170 -17.04 20.21 65.94
CA VAL A 170 -16.41 21.46 66.40
C VAL A 170 -17.31 22.20 67.37
N ALA A 171 -18.59 22.39 67.04
CA ALA A 171 -19.53 23.05 67.94
C ALA A 171 -19.72 22.28 69.26
N GLN A 172 -19.75 20.95 69.21
CA GLN A 172 -19.85 20.13 70.42
C GLN A 172 -18.60 20.30 71.31
N GLU A 173 -17.41 20.28 70.72
CA GLU A 173 -16.16 20.44 71.46
C GLU A 173 -16.01 21.84 72.07
N ILE A 174 -16.39 22.89 71.32
CA ILE A 174 -16.49 24.26 71.85
C ILE A 174 -17.42 24.27 73.07
N TRP A 175 -18.57 23.63 72.98
CA TRP A 175 -19.51 23.56 74.10
C TRP A 175 -18.90 22.87 75.32
N GLU A 176 -18.13 21.80 75.13
CA GLU A 176 -17.45 21.05 76.19
C GLU A 176 -16.35 21.87 76.89
N ILE A 177 -15.56 22.67 76.15
CA ILE A 177 -14.51 23.52 76.74
C ILE A 177 -15.04 24.82 77.38
N LEU A 178 -16.24 25.26 77.01
CA LEU A 178 -16.85 26.46 77.57
C LEU A 178 -17.18 26.25 79.07
N PRO A 179 -16.87 27.23 79.94
CA PRO A 179 -17.25 27.17 81.35
C PRO A 179 -18.77 27.17 81.49
N GLU A 180 -19.29 26.50 82.52
CA GLU A 180 -20.75 26.41 82.74
C GLU A 180 -21.39 27.78 83.01
N ARG A 181 -20.66 28.67 83.70
CA ARG A 181 -21.21 29.92 84.21
C ARG A 181 -20.59 31.19 83.62
N GLU A 182 -19.43 31.10 83.02
CA GLU A 182 -18.64 32.25 82.56
C GLU A 182 -18.58 32.31 81.04
N THR A 183 -18.32 33.49 80.51
CA THR A 183 -18.02 33.67 79.09
C THR A 183 -16.54 33.46 78.79
N MET A 184 -16.27 32.92 77.60
CA MET A 184 -14.92 32.74 77.08
C MET A 184 -14.77 33.51 75.77
N HIS A 185 -13.62 34.12 75.55
CA HIS A 185 -13.32 34.83 74.31
C HIS A 185 -12.91 33.83 73.21
N LEU A 186 -13.21 34.15 71.94
CA LEU A 186 -12.91 33.27 70.79
C LEU A 186 -11.44 32.84 70.69
N ASN A 187 -10.49 33.69 71.08
CA ASN A 187 -9.07 33.35 71.08
C ASN A 187 -8.77 32.21 72.08
N ASP A 188 -9.33 32.29 73.28
CA ASP A 188 -9.14 31.27 74.32
C ASP A 188 -9.82 29.96 73.93
N ILE A 189 -10.97 30.04 73.23
CA ILE A 189 -11.65 28.88 72.64
C ILE A 189 -10.75 28.23 71.59
N ALA A 190 -10.16 29.01 70.68
CA ALA A 190 -9.29 28.52 69.61
C ALA A 190 -8.05 27.80 70.15
N GLU A 191 -7.44 28.30 71.23
CA GLU A 191 -6.27 27.70 71.87
C GLU A 191 -6.57 26.38 72.59
N LYS A 192 -7.82 26.19 73.03
CA LYS A 192 -8.25 25.02 73.82
C LYS A 192 -8.83 23.89 72.97
N LEU A 193 -9.11 24.13 71.69
CA LEU A 193 -9.60 23.08 70.78
C LEU A 193 -8.50 22.05 70.49
N GLY A 194 -8.90 20.78 70.38
CA GLY A 194 -8.00 19.66 70.16
C GLY A 194 -7.22 19.77 68.85
N ARG A 195 -5.95 19.34 68.87
CA ARG A 195 -5.06 19.36 67.70
C ARG A 195 -5.63 18.58 66.51
N GLU A 196 -6.38 17.51 66.77
CA GLU A 196 -7.03 16.70 65.71
C GLU A 196 -8.10 17.50 64.97
N VAL A 197 -8.87 18.35 65.67
CA VAL A 197 -9.87 19.22 65.05
C VAL A 197 -9.21 20.33 64.24
N VAL A 198 -8.13 20.92 64.76
CA VAL A 198 -7.36 21.94 64.03
C VAL A 198 -6.82 21.36 62.72
N LYS A 199 -6.24 20.15 62.78
CA LYS A 199 -5.69 19.46 61.61
C LYS A 199 -6.77 19.10 60.60
N GLU A 200 -7.91 18.58 61.07
CA GLU A 200 -9.03 18.26 60.18
C GLU A 200 -9.66 19.52 59.56
N ALA A 201 -9.60 20.67 60.25
CA ALA A 201 -10.06 21.94 59.70
C ALA A 201 -9.30 22.39 58.44
N GLU A 202 -8.04 21.97 58.28
CA GLU A 202 -7.22 22.25 57.09
C GLU A 202 -7.82 21.62 55.82
N GLU A 203 -8.69 20.61 55.95
CA GLU A 203 -9.38 19.98 54.81
C GLU A 203 -10.59 20.80 54.30
N PHE A 204 -10.97 21.86 55.01
CA PHE A 204 -12.14 22.69 54.68
C PHE A 204 -11.72 24.13 54.31
N PRO A 205 -12.49 24.81 53.44
CA PRO A 205 -12.15 26.18 53.04
C PRO A 205 -12.28 27.17 54.21
N GLY A 206 -11.25 28.01 54.37
CA GLY A 206 -11.14 29.05 55.40
C GLY A 206 -9.86 28.89 56.22
N GLU A 207 -9.29 30.02 56.66
CA GLU A 207 -8.15 29.97 57.58
C GLU A 207 -8.64 29.61 58.98
N TRP A 208 -7.99 28.62 59.62
CA TRP A 208 -8.27 28.29 61.00
C TRP A 208 -8.01 29.49 61.90
N GLY A 209 -9.04 29.94 62.62
CA GLY A 209 -8.91 31.07 63.51
C GLY A 209 -10.21 31.55 64.14
N PRO A 210 -10.15 32.63 64.94
CA PRO A 210 -11.28 33.16 65.70
C PRO A 210 -12.50 33.50 64.84
N GLU A 211 -12.29 33.98 63.61
CA GLU A 211 -13.38 34.35 62.69
C GLU A 211 -14.12 33.14 62.14
N LEU A 212 -13.41 32.03 61.85
CA LEU A 212 -14.04 30.78 61.44
C LEU A 212 -14.88 30.19 62.57
N LEU A 213 -14.33 30.18 63.80
CA LEU A 213 -15.03 29.73 65.00
C LEU A 213 -16.23 30.63 65.32
N ARG A 214 -16.10 31.95 65.15
CA ARG A 214 -17.21 32.90 65.27
C ARG A 214 -18.36 32.50 64.37
N GLY A 215 -18.10 32.20 63.10
CA GLY A 215 -19.12 31.77 62.14
C GLY A 215 -19.86 30.50 62.60
N VAL A 216 -19.14 29.51 63.13
CA VAL A 216 -19.73 28.27 63.65
C VAL A 216 -20.64 28.55 64.86
N VAL A 217 -20.15 29.34 65.82
CA VAL A 217 -20.87 29.64 67.06
C VAL A 217 -22.07 30.55 66.79
N ASP A 218 -21.90 31.63 66.03
CA ASP A 218 -22.95 32.57 65.67
C ASP A 218 -24.08 31.90 64.88
N GLN A 219 -23.75 30.96 63.99
CA GLN A 219 -24.77 30.19 63.29
C GLN A 219 -25.65 29.42 64.29
N ARG A 220 -25.08 28.87 65.37
CA ARG A 220 -25.84 28.14 66.40
C ARG A 220 -26.58 29.07 67.36
N VAL A 221 -26.01 30.22 67.71
CA VAL A 221 -26.71 31.29 68.42
C VAL A 221 -27.96 31.73 67.63
N LYS A 222 -27.83 31.97 66.33
CA LYS A 222 -28.94 32.35 65.43
C LYS A 222 -30.08 31.34 65.42
N PHE A 223 -29.76 30.05 65.45
CA PHE A 223 -30.76 28.96 65.52
C PHE A 223 -31.16 28.57 66.94
N ARG A 224 -30.79 29.37 67.94
CA ARG A 224 -31.09 29.15 69.35
C ARG A 224 -30.58 27.81 69.91
N LYS A 225 -29.38 27.39 69.49
CA LYS A 225 -28.74 26.12 69.88
C LYS A 225 -27.41 26.34 70.59
N LEU A 226 -27.17 25.58 71.66
CA LEU A 226 -25.90 25.38 72.39
C LEU A 226 -25.27 26.62 73.06
N PHE A 227 -25.30 27.79 72.43
CA PHE A 227 -24.54 28.98 72.86
C PHE A 227 -25.43 30.21 73.03
N ALA A 228 -24.93 31.16 73.83
CA ALA A 228 -25.40 32.54 73.93
C ALA A 228 -24.20 33.50 73.74
N SER A 229 -24.44 34.64 73.09
CA SER A 229 -23.44 35.69 72.89
C SER A 229 -23.63 36.80 73.91
N GLU A 230 -22.56 37.24 74.56
CA GLU A 230 -22.56 38.43 75.44
C GLU A 230 -21.92 39.66 74.75
N GLY A 231 -21.66 39.57 73.44
CA GLY A 231 -20.98 40.62 72.68
C GLY A 231 -19.45 40.58 72.81
N GLY A 232 -18.77 41.37 71.99
CA GLY A 232 -17.30 41.49 72.03
C GLY A 232 -16.53 40.18 71.75
N GLY A 233 -17.11 39.25 70.99
CA GLY A 233 -16.49 37.94 70.70
C GLY A 233 -16.47 36.98 71.89
N ARG A 234 -17.32 37.20 72.90
CA ARG A 234 -17.45 36.35 74.08
C ARG A 234 -18.71 35.49 74.03
N TYR A 235 -18.53 34.20 74.30
CA TYR A 235 -19.59 33.21 74.24
C TYR A 235 -19.67 32.40 75.53
N ARG A 236 -20.87 31.97 75.89
CA ARG A 236 -21.13 31.04 76.98
C ARG A 236 -22.11 29.95 76.55
N ARG A 237 -22.22 28.89 77.36
CA ARG A 237 -23.27 27.88 77.20
C ARG A 237 -24.64 28.54 77.34
N ARG A 238 -25.56 28.17 76.44
CA ARG A 238 -26.97 28.56 76.51
C ARG A 238 -27.61 27.94 77.76
N ARG A 239 -28.43 28.72 78.45
CA ARG A 239 -29.19 28.30 79.63
C ARG A 239 -30.70 28.29 79.33
N PRO A 240 -31.52 27.58 80.11
CA PRO A 240 -32.97 27.61 79.97
C PRO A 240 -33.56 29.02 80.09
N GLU A 241 -32.92 29.90 80.86
CA GLU A 241 -33.30 31.31 81.04
C GLU A 241 -33.20 32.12 79.74
N ASP A 242 -32.32 31.72 78.81
CA ASP A 242 -32.11 32.41 77.53
C ASP A 242 -33.25 32.13 76.51
N ASP A 243 -34.16 31.19 76.82
CA ASP A 243 -35.34 30.88 76.00
C ASP A 243 -36.61 31.62 76.49
N ALA A 244 -36.56 32.24 77.67
CA ALA A 244 -37.67 32.95 78.30
C ALA A 244 -37.77 34.44 77.92
N ALA A 245 -36.78 34.96 77.17
CA ALA A 245 -36.69 36.33 76.65
C ALA A 245 -36.88 36.37 75.12
#